data_AF-A0A2P6PLV1-F1
#
_entry.id   AF-A0A2P6PLV1-F1
#
_cell.length_a   1.000
_cell.length_b   1.000
_cell.length_c   1.000
_cell.angle_alpha   90.00
_cell.angle_beta   90.00
_cell.angle_gamma   90.00
#
_symmetry.space_group_name_H-M   'P 1'
#
loop_
_entity.id
_entity.type
_entity.pdbx_description
1 polymer ?
#
loop_
_entity_poly.entity_id
_entity_poly.type
_entity_poly.pdbx_seq_one_letter_code
_entity_poly.pdbx_strand_id
1 'polypeptide(L)'
;MNSEVHPIRIPFSTRFPSNLKRYLLQRMRDEDEEQALLTHLLTVLVHYLKDKEEEEEEEEEEEEDSQEHAGEQHRLANRKRRRTRRRGTTTRRRRNDGVPLQAYAGPHSPSLTSDAERPFKPENSLIPRTKPDTSFILHPKNPEMESPEQIFILSGQSNMAGRGGVIRDHGHNHHQHWDGVVPSEAQPDPSILRLNAHLHWEAAREPLHADIDTKKVCGLGPGMSFANAVRGRVEGKIGLVPCAVGGTAIKEWARGEHLYENMVKRARESVKNGGEIKGLLWYQGESDTSSQHDVDAYHENMVRLIENVRHDLALPSLPIIQVAICSGDEKFLEKIREVQLGMKVENVVCVDAKGLELKDDHLHLTTKAQVQLGQMLADAYLKHFGSANSHHPAL
;
A
#
# COMPACT_ATOMS: atom_id res chain seq x y z
N MET A 1 -10.23 18.41 60.36
CA MET A 1 -9.38 19.62 60.26
C MET A 1 -8.02 19.19 59.75
N ASN A 2 -7.61 19.81 58.64
CA ASN A 2 -6.30 19.84 57.98
C ASN A 2 -5.59 18.52 57.65
N SER A 3 -5.46 18.25 56.35
CA SER A 3 -4.16 17.90 55.77
C SER A 3 -3.93 18.79 54.55
N GLU A 4 -2.84 19.56 54.62
CA GLU A 4 -2.39 20.55 53.64
C GLU A 4 -1.89 19.85 52.38
N VAL A 5 -2.28 20.35 51.21
CA VAL A 5 -1.70 19.95 49.92
C VAL A 5 -0.59 20.93 49.56
N HIS A 6 0.65 20.47 49.55
CA HIS A 6 1.81 21.26 49.13
C HIS A 6 1.79 21.51 47.60
N PRO A 7 2.18 22.71 47.14
CA PRO A 7 2.34 22.96 45.71
C PRO A 7 3.62 22.30 45.18
N ILE A 8 3.47 21.50 44.12
CA ILE A 8 4.57 20.88 43.37
C ILE A 8 5.38 21.99 42.69
N ARG A 9 6.65 22.13 43.06
CA ARG A 9 7.62 22.98 42.35
C ARG A 9 8.16 22.20 41.14
N ILE A 10 7.93 22.72 39.94
CA ILE A 10 8.57 22.25 38.70
C ILE A 10 9.78 23.17 38.42
N PRO A 11 11.00 22.63 38.20
CA PRO A 11 12.16 23.43 37.86
C PRO A 11 12.16 23.87 36.39
N PHE A 12 12.78 25.03 36.16
CA PHE A 12 12.82 25.80 34.92
C PHE A 12 13.53 25.11 33.73
N SER A 13 13.19 25.57 32.51
CA SER A 13 14.14 26.16 31.54
C SER A 13 13.98 25.63 30.10
N THR A 14 13.16 26.29 29.31
CA THR A 14 13.42 26.56 27.87
C THR A 14 12.68 27.84 27.47
N ARG A 15 13.24 28.62 26.55
CA ARG A 15 12.70 29.90 26.07
C ARG A 15 11.44 29.67 25.24
N PHE A 16 10.30 29.53 25.90
CA PHE A 16 8.99 29.65 25.25
C PHE A 16 8.67 31.13 24.91
N PRO A 17 7.91 31.43 23.85
CA PRO A 17 7.54 32.80 23.53
C PRO A 17 6.65 33.36 24.63
N SER A 18 7.23 34.19 25.51
CA SER A 18 6.61 34.76 26.69
C SER A 18 5.33 35.55 26.41
N ASN A 19 5.09 35.90 25.15
CA ASN A 19 4.02 36.79 24.71
C ASN A 19 2.67 36.06 24.55
N LEU A 20 2.66 34.80 24.10
CA LEU A 20 1.42 34.04 23.91
C LEU A 20 0.80 33.64 25.26
N LYS A 21 1.64 33.19 26.19
CA LYS A 21 1.24 32.86 27.56
C LYS A 21 0.69 34.08 28.31
N ARG A 22 1.32 35.25 28.14
CA ARG A 22 0.91 36.50 28.80
C ARG A 22 -0.37 37.08 28.19
N TYR A 23 -0.55 36.95 26.87
CA TYR A 23 -1.76 37.37 26.16
C TYR A 23 -3.00 36.56 26.57
N LEU A 24 -2.86 35.24 26.75
CA LEU A 24 -3.96 34.36 27.12
C LEU A 24 -4.35 34.51 28.61
N LEU A 25 -3.37 34.60 29.52
CA LEU A 25 -3.62 34.79 30.96
C LEU A 25 -4.32 36.13 31.28
N GLN A 26 -4.16 37.15 30.45
CA GLN A 26 -4.72 38.48 30.68
C GLN A 26 -6.20 38.60 30.26
N ARG A 27 -6.74 37.62 29.53
CA ARG A 27 -8.13 37.61 29.04
C ARG A 27 -9.07 36.73 29.88
N MET A 28 -8.56 36.03 30.90
CA MET A 28 -9.25 34.93 31.60
C MET A 28 -9.65 35.31 33.03
N ARG A 29 -10.70 36.12 33.18
CA ARG A 29 -11.47 36.23 34.43
C ARG A 29 -12.92 35.87 34.15
N ASP A 30 -13.24 34.59 34.27
CA ASP A 30 -14.31 34.02 35.10
C ASP A 30 -14.61 32.57 34.66
N GLU A 31 -15.09 31.78 35.64
CA GLU A 31 -15.57 30.39 35.60
C GLU A 31 -14.52 29.24 35.56
N ASP A 32 -14.44 28.53 36.69
CA ASP A 32 -13.41 27.53 37.02
C ASP A 32 -13.44 26.25 36.16
N GLU A 33 -14.58 25.90 35.54
CA GLU A 33 -14.68 24.73 34.64
C GLU A 33 -14.09 25.00 33.25
N GLU A 34 -14.25 26.22 32.73
CA GLU A 34 -13.67 26.63 31.45
C GLU A 34 -12.14 26.74 31.57
N GLN A 35 -11.63 27.15 32.75
CA GLN A 35 -10.19 27.15 33.04
C GLN A 35 -9.58 25.74 33.03
N ALA A 36 -10.27 24.74 33.58
CA ALA A 36 -9.77 23.37 33.61
C ALA A 36 -9.70 22.76 32.19
N LEU A 37 -10.75 22.96 31.39
CA LEU A 37 -10.81 22.50 30.00
C LEU A 37 -9.76 23.19 29.12
N LEU A 38 -9.61 24.52 29.22
CA LEU A 38 -8.60 25.23 28.43
C LEU A 38 -7.17 24.86 28.84
N THR A 39 -6.92 24.69 30.14
CA THR A 39 -5.60 24.27 30.64
C THR A 39 -5.25 22.87 30.17
N HIS A 40 -6.23 21.96 30.15
CA HIS A 40 -6.06 20.63 29.59
C HIS A 40 -5.78 20.69 28.08
N LEU A 41 -6.55 21.47 27.32
CA LEU A 41 -6.36 21.64 25.88
C LEU A 41 -4.98 22.23 25.54
N LEU A 42 -4.53 23.23 26.30
CA LEU A 42 -3.19 23.83 26.16
C LEU A 42 -2.09 22.82 26.50
N THR A 43 -2.29 21.98 27.50
CA THR A 43 -1.33 20.94 27.87
C THR A 43 -1.21 19.91 26.75
N VAL A 44 -2.33 19.44 26.19
CA VAL A 44 -2.36 18.54 25.04
C VAL A 44 -1.69 19.17 23.82
N LEU A 45 -1.95 20.45 23.54
CA LEU A 45 -1.34 21.14 22.41
C LEU A 45 0.18 21.28 22.57
N VAL A 46 0.66 21.54 23.80
CA VAL A 46 2.10 21.62 24.10
C VAL A 46 2.78 20.27 23.95
N HIS A 47 2.13 19.18 24.36
CA HIS A 47 2.66 17.83 24.12
C HIS A 47 2.70 17.50 22.64
N TYR A 48 1.60 17.76 21.91
CA TYR A 48 1.55 17.55 20.46
C TYR A 48 2.65 18.30 19.70
N LEU A 49 2.91 19.56 20.06
CA LEU A 49 3.96 20.35 19.43
C LEU A 49 5.38 19.88 19.77
N LYS A 50 5.59 19.29 20.95
CA LYS A 50 6.88 18.69 21.32
C LYS A 50 7.13 17.38 20.59
N ASP A 51 6.13 16.52 20.53
CA ASP A 51 6.23 15.27 19.78
C ASP A 51 6.51 15.56 18.30
N LYS A 52 5.92 16.64 17.77
CA LYS A 52 6.19 17.17 16.42
C LYS A 52 7.63 17.67 16.21
N GLU A 53 8.21 18.36 17.19
CA GLU A 53 9.61 18.81 17.15
C GLU A 53 10.57 17.62 17.27
N GLU A 54 10.26 16.62 18.11
CA GLU A 54 11.05 15.39 18.24
C GLU A 54 11.00 14.54 16.96
N GLU A 55 9.84 14.42 16.30
CA GLU A 55 9.71 13.78 14.98
C GLU A 55 10.55 14.48 13.89
N GLU A 56 10.59 15.82 13.88
CA GLU A 56 11.38 16.59 12.92
C GLU A 56 12.89 16.46 13.18
N GLU A 57 13.33 16.39 14.44
CA GLU A 57 14.73 16.13 14.81
C GLU A 57 15.17 14.70 14.44
N GLU A 58 14.31 13.69 14.62
CA GLU A 58 14.59 12.30 14.21
C GLU A 58 14.68 12.17 12.67
N GLU A 59 13.81 12.86 11.91
CA GLU A 59 13.90 12.90 10.44
C GLU A 59 15.20 13.57 9.95
N GLU A 60 15.67 14.64 10.60
CA GLU A 60 16.95 15.29 10.28
C GLU A 60 18.16 14.39 10.59
N GLU A 61 18.15 13.67 11.72
CA GLU A 61 19.22 12.71 12.07
C GLU A 61 19.26 11.52 11.08
N GLU A 62 18.11 10.99 10.66
CA GLU A 62 18.05 9.91 9.65
C GLU A 62 18.54 10.37 8.26
N GLU A 63 18.29 11.63 7.88
CA GLU A 63 18.83 12.22 6.65
C GLU A 63 20.35 12.40 6.72
N GLU A 64 20.90 12.87 7.85
CA GLU A 64 22.35 13.01 8.06
C GLU A 64 23.07 11.66 8.02
N ASP A 65 22.54 10.63 8.71
CA ASP A 65 23.09 9.27 8.70
C ASP A 65 23.06 8.66 7.28
N SER A 66 21.98 8.90 6.54
CA SER A 66 21.83 8.46 5.15
C SER A 66 22.86 9.12 4.22
N GLN A 67 23.13 10.42 4.41
CA GLN A 67 24.14 11.16 3.66
C GLN A 67 25.57 10.73 4.02
N GLU A 68 25.86 10.44 5.29
CA GLU A 68 27.15 9.92 5.72
C GLU A 68 27.41 8.51 5.15
N HIS A 69 26.39 7.65 5.16
CA HIS A 69 26.49 6.30 4.60
C HIS A 69 26.71 6.32 3.08
N ALA A 70 26.05 7.22 2.35
CA ALA A 70 26.28 7.46 0.92
C ALA A 70 27.70 7.99 0.65
N GLY A 71 28.20 8.88 1.50
CA GLY A 71 29.57 9.41 1.44
C GLY A 71 30.62 8.31 1.67
N GLU A 72 30.37 7.39 2.58
CA GLU A 72 31.26 6.28 2.89
C GLU A 72 31.29 5.23 1.77
N GLN A 73 30.13 4.91 1.17
CA GLN A 73 30.05 4.06 -0.02
C GLN A 73 30.78 4.68 -1.22
N HIS A 74 30.68 6.00 -1.43
CA HIS A 74 31.41 6.69 -2.48
C HIS A 74 32.93 6.69 -2.23
N ARG A 75 33.38 6.81 -0.96
CA ARG A 75 34.80 6.67 -0.57
C ARG A 75 35.29 5.24 -0.81
N LEU A 76 34.48 4.22 -0.52
CA LEU A 76 34.79 2.81 -0.75
C LEU A 76 34.89 2.49 -2.25
N ALA A 77 33.99 3.04 -3.07
CA ALA A 77 34.00 2.93 -4.53
C ALA A 77 35.26 3.56 -5.14
N ASN A 78 35.66 4.75 -4.65
CA ASN A 78 36.91 5.41 -5.07
C ASN A 78 38.17 4.65 -4.64
N ARG A 79 38.14 4.01 -3.45
CA ARG A 79 39.24 3.17 -2.96
C ARG A 79 39.38 1.87 -3.76
N LYS A 80 38.26 1.28 -4.21
CA LYS A 80 38.24 0.16 -5.17
C LYS A 80 38.80 0.56 -6.54
N ARG A 81 38.38 1.71 -7.11
CA ARG A 81 38.92 2.24 -8.38
C ARG A 81 40.42 2.54 -8.35
N ARG A 82 40.96 3.02 -7.23
CA ARG A 82 42.42 3.24 -7.05
C ARG A 82 43.21 1.93 -6.96
N ARG A 83 42.61 0.84 -6.43
CA ARG A 83 43.24 -0.49 -6.39
C ARG A 83 43.32 -1.18 -7.76
N THR A 84 42.33 -0.98 -8.64
CA THR A 84 42.34 -1.53 -10.00
C THR A 84 43.40 -0.86 -10.89
N ARG A 85 43.65 0.45 -10.71
CA ARG A 85 44.71 1.17 -11.44
C ARG A 85 46.14 0.79 -11.03
N ARG A 86 46.36 0.28 -9.80
CA ARG A 86 47.69 -0.15 -9.32
C ARG A 86 48.07 -1.58 -9.69
N ARG A 87 47.15 -2.39 -10.25
CA ARG A 87 47.42 -3.78 -10.69
C ARG A 87 47.80 -3.92 -12.18
N GLY A 88 47.79 -2.83 -12.95
CA GLY A 88 48.12 -2.84 -14.37
C GLY A 88 49.44 -2.14 -14.69
N THR A 89 50.57 -2.59 -14.14
CA THR A 89 51.90 -2.16 -14.62
C THR A 89 53.02 -3.06 -14.07
N THR A 90 53.34 -4.16 -14.76
CA THR A 90 54.73 -4.68 -14.88
C THR A 90 54.85 -5.73 -16.00
N THR A 91 55.41 -5.27 -17.13
CA THR A 91 56.44 -5.91 -17.99
C THR A 91 56.43 -7.42 -18.31
N ARG A 92 56.37 -7.74 -19.61
CA ARG A 92 57.36 -8.65 -20.24
C ARG A 92 57.64 -8.25 -21.70
N ARG A 93 58.90 -7.88 -21.95
CA ARG A 93 59.52 -7.59 -23.27
C ARG A 93 60.12 -8.88 -23.83
N ARG A 94 59.96 -9.16 -25.13
CA ARG A 94 61.04 -9.56 -26.08
C ARG A 94 60.51 -9.84 -27.51
N ARG A 95 61.08 -9.09 -28.48
CA ARG A 95 61.58 -9.42 -29.85
C ARG A 95 60.66 -10.23 -30.80
N ASN A 96 60.61 -10.04 -32.12
CA ASN A 96 61.02 -9.03 -33.12
C ASN A 96 60.44 -9.53 -34.49
N ASP A 97 60.53 -8.70 -35.53
CA ASP A 97 60.29 -8.99 -36.97
C ASP A 97 58.80 -8.88 -37.38
N GLY A 98 58.36 -8.18 -38.43
CA GLY A 98 58.93 -7.34 -39.48
C GLY A 98 57.79 -6.98 -40.46
N VAL A 99 58.02 -5.95 -41.29
CA VAL A 99 57.22 -5.46 -42.46
C VAL A 99 56.19 -4.32 -42.19
N PRO A 100 56.28 -3.17 -42.91
CA PRO A 100 55.42 -1.99 -42.74
C PRO A 100 54.46 -1.72 -43.92
N LEU A 101 53.36 -0.97 -43.68
CA LEU A 101 52.55 -0.16 -44.61
C LEU A 101 51.31 0.32 -43.81
N GLN A 102 50.68 1.48 -43.94
CA GLN A 102 50.90 2.78 -44.60
C GLN A 102 49.86 3.74 -43.97
N ALA A 103 50.19 5.03 -43.92
CA ALA A 103 49.39 6.09 -43.32
C ALA A 103 48.11 6.43 -44.10
N TYR A 104 47.09 6.98 -43.43
CA TYR A 104 46.24 8.03 -43.99
C TYR A 104 45.78 9.01 -42.90
N ALA A 105 46.16 10.28 -43.11
CA ALA A 105 45.64 11.47 -42.44
C ALA A 105 44.26 11.83 -43.04
N GLY A 106 43.32 12.35 -42.26
CA GLY A 106 43.14 13.79 -42.18
C GLY A 106 41.66 14.21 -42.29
N PRO A 107 41.33 15.49 -42.13
CA PRO A 107 40.37 15.97 -41.11
C PRO A 107 39.22 16.84 -41.66
N HIS A 108 38.40 17.37 -40.73
CA HIS A 108 37.84 18.74 -40.67
C HIS A 108 36.31 18.87 -40.56
N SER A 109 35.91 19.52 -39.45
CA SER A 109 34.71 20.37 -39.34
C SER A 109 34.96 21.74 -40.03
N PRO A 110 33.90 22.51 -40.33
CA PRO A 110 33.73 23.77 -39.58
C PRO A 110 32.27 24.18 -39.30
N SER A 111 32.16 25.27 -38.54
CA SER A 111 31.02 25.83 -37.80
C SER A 111 30.42 27.12 -38.40
N LEU A 112 29.32 27.61 -37.77
CA LEU A 112 28.76 28.99 -37.74
C LEU A 112 27.89 29.39 -38.96
N THR A 113 26.82 30.20 -38.93
CA THR A 113 26.34 31.31 -38.06
C THR A 113 24.80 31.57 -38.20
N SER A 114 24.21 32.20 -37.16
CA SER A 114 23.24 33.33 -37.06
C SER A 114 21.89 33.43 -37.82
N ASP A 115 20.85 33.71 -37.02
CA ASP A 115 19.78 34.74 -37.11
C ASP A 115 18.90 34.91 -38.36
N ALA A 116 17.57 34.78 -38.18
CA ALA A 116 16.59 35.87 -38.37
C ALA A 116 15.13 35.41 -38.15
N GLU A 117 14.40 36.28 -37.47
CA GLU A 117 12.97 36.24 -37.13
C GLU A 117 12.01 36.16 -38.34
N ARG A 118 10.80 35.58 -38.16
CA ARG A 118 9.47 36.15 -38.51
C ARG A 118 8.30 35.15 -38.27
N PRO A 119 7.04 35.61 -38.18
CA PRO A 119 6.13 35.27 -37.08
C PRO A 119 4.97 34.33 -37.42
N PHE A 120 4.35 33.86 -36.34
CA PHE A 120 3.05 33.20 -36.24
C PHE A 120 1.92 33.93 -36.99
N LYS A 121 1.08 33.16 -37.69
CA LYS A 121 -0.32 33.49 -38.02
C LYS A 121 -1.23 32.42 -37.40
N PRO A 122 -2.33 32.77 -36.74
CA PRO A 122 -3.34 31.81 -36.32
C PRO A 122 -4.45 31.74 -37.37
N GLU A 123 -4.87 30.53 -37.75
CA GLU A 123 -6.09 30.35 -38.53
C GLU A 123 -7.00 29.34 -37.82
N ASN A 124 -8.12 29.88 -37.33
CA ASN A 124 -9.28 29.14 -36.86
C ASN A 124 -9.88 28.37 -38.05
N SER A 125 -9.97 27.04 -37.95
CA SER A 125 -10.95 26.29 -38.73
C SER A 125 -11.71 25.32 -37.84
N LEU A 126 -13.01 25.59 -37.75
CA LEU A 126 -14.05 24.76 -37.15
C LEU A 126 -13.96 23.31 -37.65
N ILE A 127 -13.92 22.34 -36.72
CA ILE A 127 -14.16 20.92 -37.02
C ILE A 127 -15.35 20.45 -36.15
N PRO A 128 -16.37 19.81 -36.74
CA PRO A 128 -17.58 19.43 -36.03
C PRO A 128 -17.35 18.24 -35.09
N ARG A 129 -18.03 18.26 -33.94
CA ARG A 129 -18.08 17.17 -32.95
C ARG A 129 -18.64 15.90 -33.59
N THR A 130 -17.78 14.89 -33.76
CA THR A 130 -18.18 13.51 -33.99
C THR A 130 -18.15 12.73 -32.67
N LYS A 131 -19.06 11.76 -32.56
CA LYS A 131 -19.39 10.95 -31.38
C LYS A 131 -18.18 10.18 -30.82
N PRO A 132 -18.16 9.83 -29.53
CA PRO A 132 -17.10 8.99 -28.97
C PRO A 132 -17.15 7.60 -29.60
N ASP A 133 -16.05 7.21 -30.24
CA ASP A 133 -15.83 5.88 -30.78
C ASP A 133 -15.46 4.94 -29.63
N THR A 134 -16.31 3.94 -29.37
CA THR A 134 -16.08 2.86 -28.40
C THR A 134 -15.27 1.73 -29.05
N SER A 135 -14.09 2.06 -29.56
CA SER A 135 -13.10 1.08 -29.98
C SER A 135 -12.14 0.82 -28.81
N PHE A 136 -12.29 -0.33 -28.17
CA PHE A 136 -11.32 -0.86 -27.22
C PHE A 136 -9.97 -0.97 -27.94
N ILE A 137 -9.03 -0.08 -27.60
CA ILE A 137 -7.64 -0.19 -28.04
C ILE A 137 -7.04 -1.40 -27.30
N LEU A 138 -7.13 -2.57 -27.94
CA LEU A 138 -6.34 -3.73 -27.57
C LEU A 138 -4.87 -3.34 -27.75
N HIS A 139 -4.20 -3.06 -26.64
CA HIS A 139 -2.76 -2.85 -26.64
C HIS A 139 -2.09 -4.17 -27.03
N PRO A 140 -1.18 -4.19 -28.01
CA PRO A 140 -0.47 -5.40 -28.37
C PRO A 140 0.31 -5.91 -27.15
N LYS A 141 0.16 -7.20 -26.82
CA LYS A 141 0.93 -7.87 -25.76
C LYS A 141 2.42 -7.66 -26.05
N ASN A 142 3.13 -6.97 -25.17
CA ASN A 142 4.59 -6.90 -25.21
C ASN A 142 5.14 -8.26 -24.73
N PRO A 143 5.81 -9.06 -25.58
CA PRO A 143 6.15 -10.45 -25.29
C PRO A 143 7.29 -10.63 -24.27
N GLU A 144 7.91 -9.57 -23.76
CA GLU A 144 9.08 -9.64 -22.88
C GLU A 144 8.79 -9.50 -21.38
N MET A 145 7.55 -9.20 -20.95
CA MET A 145 7.18 -9.19 -19.53
C MET A 145 6.06 -10.18 -19.25
N GLU A 146 6.33 -11.18 -18.40
CA GLU A 146 5.31 -12.08 -17.88
C GLU A 146 4.22 -11.26 -17.18
N SER A 147 3.02 -11.20 -17.77
CA SER A 147 1.85 -10.54 -17.19
C SER A 147 0.80 -11.57 -16.80
N PRO A 148 0.07 -11.36 -15.70
CA PRO A 148 -1.02 -12.24 -15.32
C PRO A 148 -2.25 -12.02 -16.19
N GLU A 149 -2.96 -13.10 -16.51
CA GLU A 149 -4.24 -13.05 -17.22
C GLU A 149 -5.43 -12.85 -16.27
N GLN A 150 -5.36 -13.39 -15.05
CA GLN A 150 -6.45 -13.39 -14.06
C GLN A 150 -6.07 -12.51 -12.86
N ILE A 151 -6.56 -11.27 -12.81
CA ILE A 151 -6.14 -10.29 -11.81
C ILE A 151 -7.18 -10.13 -10.69
N PHE A 152 -6.71 -10.15 -9.44
CA PHE A 152 -7.53 -9.95 -8.24
C PHE A 152 -7.00 -8.78 -7.43
N ILE A 153 -7.90 -7.87 -7.07
CA ILE A 153 -7.59 -6.75 -6.18
C ILE A 153 -7.79 -7.23 -4.73
N LEU A 154 -6.80 -6.99 -3.87
CA LEU A 154 -6.83 -7.33 -2.46
C LEU A 154 -6.89 -6.04 -1.65
N SER A 155 -8.04 -5.69 -1.08
CA SER A 155 -8.23 -4.40 -0.43
C SER A 155 -9.03 -4.50 0.87
N GLY A 156 -9.02 -3.42 1.64
CA GLY A 156 -9.59 -3.33 2.98
C GLY A 156 -8.55 -2.93 4.01
N GLN A 157 -8.57 -3.56 5.20
CA GLN A 157 -7.67 -3.19 6.29
C GLN A 157 -6.68 -4.29 6.70
N SER A 158 -6.20 -4.27 7.94
CA SER A 158 -5.10 -5.10 8.45
C SER A 158 -5.32 -6.61 8.28
N ASN A 159 -6.55 -7.12 8.39
CA ASN A 159 -6.82 -8.55 8.16
C ASN A 159 -6.78 -8.95 6.67
N MET A 160 -6.98 -8.02 5.71
CA MET A 160 -6.61 -8.26 4.30
C MET A 160 -5.11 -8.08 4.08
N ALA A 161 -4.53 -7.03 4.66
CA ALA A 161 -3.11 -6.71 4.50
C ALA A 161 -2.21 -7.86 5.00
N GLY A 162 -2.62 -8.49 6.10
CA GLY A 162 -1.99 -9.64 6.70
C GLY A 162 -1.28 -9.29 8.00
N ARG A 163 -1.60 -10.04 9.06
CA ARG A 163 -1.00 -9.94 10.40
C ARG A 163 -0.73 -11.32 11.03
N GLY A 164 -1.01 -12.39 10.29
CA GLY A 164 -0.72 -13.76 10.72
C GLY A 164 0.78 -13.92 10.94
N GLY A 165 1.16 -14.46 12.10
CA GLY A 165 2.57 -14.67 12.47
C GLY A 165 3.33 -13.40 12.86
N VAL A 166 2.67 -12.23 12.91
CA VAL A 166 3.33 -11.01 13.44
C VAL A 166 3.38 -11.10 14.96
N ILE A 167 4.58 -11.15 15.51
CA ILE A 167 4.87 -11.24 16.93
C ILE A 167 5.29 -9.86 17.43
N ARG A 168 4.91 -9.52 18.66
CA ARG A 168 5.39 -8.32 19.37
C ARG A 168 6.45 -8.76 20.38
N ASP A 169 7.64 -8.16 20.29
CA ASP A 169 8.72 -8.44 21.21
C ASP A 169 8.39 -7.91 22.61
N HIS A 170 8.71 -8.70 23.64
CA HIS A 170 8.52 -8.34 25.05
C HIS A 170 9.60 -7.38 25.60
N GLY A 171 10.49 -6.87 24.73
CA GLY A 171 11.53 -5.91 25.09
C GLY A 171 11.02 -4.46 25.20
N HIS A 172 11.87 -3.58 25.72
CA HIS A 172 11.55 -2.17 26.00
C HIS A 172 11.10 -1.34 24.77
N ASN A 173 11.38 -1.81 23.55
CA ASN A 173 11.12 -1.07 22.32
C ASN A 173 9.86 -1.54 21.56
N HIS A 174 9.12 -2.52 22.07
CA HIS A 174 7.86 -3.00 21.47
C HIS A 174 7.91 -3.28 19.96
N HIS A 175 9.08 -3.67 19.43
CA HIS A 175 9.23 -3.99 18.02
C HIS A 175 8.31 -5.15 17.63
N GLN A 176 7.77 -5.08 16.41
CA GLN A 176 7.01 -6.16 15.81
C GLN A 176 7.83 -6.77 14.67
N HIS A 177 7.72 -8.08 14.49
CA HIS A 177 8.32 -8.78 13.37
C HIS A 177 7.42 -9.93 12.94
N TRP A 178 7.52 -10.36 11.68
CA TRP A 178 6.83 -11.55 11.19
C TRP A 178 7.69 -12.80 11.43
N ASP A 179 7.08 -13.88 11.89
CA ASP A 179 7.73 -15.16 12.18
C ASP A 179 8.30 -15.89 10.95
N GLY A 180 7.94 -15.43 9.74
CA GLY A 180 8.38 -15.99 8.47
C GLY A 180 7.73 -17.36 8.14
N VAL A 181 6.72 -17.79 8.90
CA VAL A 181 6.06 -19.08 8.68
C VAL A 181 5.09 -18.97 7.52
N VAL A 182 5.38 -19.74 6.45
CA VAL A 182 4.53 -19.86 5.26
C VAL A 182 4.01 -21.29 5.14
N PRO A 183 2.72 -21.54 5.44
CA PRO A 183 2.08 -22.83 5.22
C PRO A 183 2.12 -23.27 3.76
N SER A 184 1.96 -24.58 3.50
CA SER A 184 1.98 -25.16 2.15
C SER A 184 1.01 -24.49 1.18
N GLU A 185 -0.15 -24.12 1.68
CA GLU A 185 -1.27 -23.52 0.95
C GLU A 185 -0.96 -22.08 0.53
N ALA A 186 0.03 -21.43 1.15
CA ALA A 186 0.45 -20.06 0.85
C ALA A 186 1.84 -19.98 0.20
N GLN A 187 2.40 -21.11 -0.23
CA GLN A 187 3.71 -21.15 -0.87
C GLN A 187 3.70 -20.39 -2.21
N PRO A 188 4.83 -19.76 -2.59
CA PRO A 188 4.97 -19.07 -3.86
C PRO A 188 4.96 -20.04 -5.04
N ASP A 189 4.54 -19.55 -6.20
CA ASP A 189 4.51 -20.32 -7.44
C ASP A 189 4.76 -19.42 -8.66
N PRO A 190 5.44 -19.91 -9.72
CA PRO A 190 5.69 -19.14 -10.94
C PRO A 190 4.44 -18.65 -11.68
N SER A 191 3.27 -19.25 -11.42
CA SER A 191 1.99 -18.82 -11.98
C SER A 191 1.24 -17.78 -11.14
N ILE A 192 1.81 -17.35 -10.00
CA ILE A 192 1.21 -16.33 -9.14
C ILE A 192 2.14 -15.12 -9.04
N LEU A 193 1.64 -13.97 -9.49
CA LEU A 193 2.36 -12.71 -9.54
C LEU A 193 1.73 -11.69 -8.58
N ARG A 194 2.54 -10.75 -8.10
CA ARG A 194 2.12 -9.63 -7.25
C ARG A 194 2.51 -8.33 -7.93
N LEU A 195 1.62 -7.33 -7.91
CA LEU A 195 1.96 -5.97 -8.34
C LEU A 195 2.58 -5.23 -7.16
N ASN A 196 3.87 -4.91 -7.23
CA ASN A 196 4.58 -4.22 -6.14
C ASN A 196 4.25 -2.71 -6.09
N ALA A 197 4.80 -2.00 -5.10
CA ALA A 197 4.60 -0.56 -4.92
C ALA A 197 5.06 0.27 -6.13
N HIS A 198 6.07 -0.22 -6.87
CA HIS A 198 6.61 0.39 -8.08
C HIS A 198 5.81 0.05 -9.35
N LEU A 199 4.66 -0.62 -9.21
CA LEU A 199 3.77 -1.02 -10.32
C LEU A 199 4.42 -2.04 -11.28
N HIS A 200 5.33 -2.86 -10.77
CA HIS A 200 5.92 -3.97 -11.52
C HIS A 200 5.34 -5.30 -11.03
N TRP A 201 5.10 -6.21 -11.97
CA TRP A 201 4.78 -7.60 -11.67
C TRP A 201 6.04 -8.33 -11.21
N GLU A 202 5.95 -9.01 -10.08
CA GLU A 202 7.00 -9.87 -9.52
C GLU A 202 6.39 -11.18 -9.02
N ALA A 203 7.23 -12.19 -8.73
CA ALA A 203 6.75 -13.43 -8.12
C ALA A 203 6.11 -13.15 -6.76
N ALA A 204 4.88 -13.60 -6.55
CA ALA A 204 4.15 -13.33 -5.32
C ALA A 204 4.74 -14.11 -4.13
N ARG A 205 4.98 -13.41 -3.01
CA ARG A 205 5.47 -13.96 -1.74
C ARG A 205 4.82 -13.19 -0.59
N GLU A 206 4.53 -13.87 0.51
CA GLU A 206 4.14 -13.20 1.74
C GLU A 206 5.35 -12.46 2.36
N PRO A 207 5.13 -11.33 3.07
CA PRO A 207 3.84 -10.63 3.23
C PRO A 207 3.45 -9.81 1.99
N LEU A 208 2.26 -10.04 1.42
CA LEU A 208 1.85 -9.42 0.16
C LEU A 208 1.73 -7.89 0.21
N HIS A 209 1.54 -7.30 1.39
CA HIS A 209 1.34 -5.86 1.58
C HIS A 209 2.57 -5.14 2.18
N ALA A 210 3.74 -5.80 2.28
CA ALA A 210 4.90 -5.23 2.97
C ALA A 210 5.37 -3.85 2.44
N ASP A 211 5.27 -3.59 1.14
CA ASP A 211 5.58 -2.30 0.50
C ASP A 211 4.35 -1.44 0.23
N ILE A 212 3.16 -1.87 0.68
CA ILE A 212 1.87 -1.18 0.49
C ILE A 212 1.37 -0.59 1.82
N ASP A 213 1.27 -1.42 2.86
CA ASP A 213 0.86 -1.04 4.22
C ASP A 213 2.09 -0.70 5.07
N THR A 214 2.93 0.21 4.56
CA THR A 214 4.31 0.47 5.03
C THR A 214 4.41 0.97 6.46
N LYS A 215 3.32 1.53 7.02
CA LYS A 215 3.29 2.03 8.41
C LYS A 215 3.17 0.89 9.44
N LYS A 216 2.98 -0.36 9.00
CA LYS A 216 2.73 -1.50 9.89
C LYS A 216 3.52 -2.73 9.44
N VAL A 217 3.97 -3.52 10.41
CA VAL A 217 4.58 -4.82 10.12
C VAL A 217 3.51 -5.75 9.57
N CYS A 218 3.69 -6.18 8.32
CA CYS A 218 2.81 -7.13 7.66
C CYS A 218 3.26 -8.57 7.94
N GLY A 219 2.28 -9.46 8.04
CA GLY A 219 2.49 -10.91 8.04
C GLY A 219 1.61 -11.56 7.00
N LEU A 220 1.27 -12.83 7.22
CA LEU A 220 0.44 -13.58 6.29
C LEU A 220 -1.00 -13.02 6.23
N GLY A 221 -1.50 -12.82 5.02
CA GLY A 221 -2.90 -12.49 4.69
C GLY A 221 -3.58 -13.63 3.92
N PRO A 222 -4.80 -13.43 3.39
CA PRO A 222 -5.53 -14.50 2.71
C PRO A 222 -5.16 -14.65 1.22
N GLY A 223 -4.34 -13.74 0.68
CA GLY A 223 -4.10 -13.61 -0.77
C GLY A 223 -3.38 -14.81 -1.39
N MET A 224 -2.31 -15.29 -0.78
CA MET A 224 -1.57 -16.44 -1.33
C MET A 224 -2.35 -17.75 -1.24
N SER A 225 -3.06 -18.00 -0.13
CA SER A 225 -3.92 -19.18 0.02
C SER A 225 -5.10 -19.15 -0.95
N PHE A 226 -5.73 -17.98 -1.15
CA PHE A 226 -6.71 -17.76 -2.20
C PHE A 226 -6.15 -18.10 -3.59
N ALA A 227 -5.04 -17.50 -3.97
CA ALA A 227 -4.46 -17.68 -5.30
C ALA A 227 -4.06 -19.15 -5.56
N ASN A 228 -3.46 -19.82 -4.57
CA ASN A 228 -3.11 -21.23 -4.66
C ASN A 228 -4.31 -22.17 -4.76
N ALA A 229 -5.46 -21.80 -4.19
CA ALA A 229 -6.70 -22.57 -4.30
C ALA A 229 -7.45 -22.34 -5.63
N VAL A 230 -7.27 -21.16 -6.25
CA VAL A 230 -7.87 -20.81 -7.54
C VAL A 230 -7.01 -21.28 -8.72
N ARG A 231 -5.68 -21.26 -8.62
CA ARG A 231 -4.78 -21.68 -9.71
C ARG A 231 -5.08 -23.13 -10.13
N GLY A 232 -4.97 -23.41 -11.43
CA GLY A 232 -5.31 -24.72 -12.00
C GLY A 232 -6.81 -25.00 -12.10
N ARG A 233 -7.68 -24.17 -11.51
CA ARG A 233 -9.13 -24.16 -11.74
C ARG A 233 -9.56 -23.02 -12.66
N VAL A 234 -8.65 -22.10 -12.95
CA VAL A 234 -8.78 -21.03 -13.94
C VAL A 234 -7.62 -21.11 -14.94
N GLU A 235 -7.84 -20.61 -16.15
CA GLU A 235 -6.82 -20.54 -17.18
C GLU A 235 -5.94 -19.29 -17.01
N GLY A 236 -4.63 -19.46 -17.15
CA GLY A 236 -3.65 -18.37 -17.06
C GLY A 236 -3.05 -18.15 -15.67
N LYS A 237 -2.07 -17.26 -15.62
CA LYS A 237 -1.40 -16.83 -14.39
C LYS A 237 -2.31 -15.90 -13.59
N ILE A 238 -2.20 -16.01 -12.27
CA ILE A 238 -2.91 -15.17 -11.31
C ILE A 238 -2.06 -13.95 -10.98
N GLY A 239 -2.69 -12.77 -10.99
CA GLY A 239 -2.11 -11.51 -10.56
C GLY A 239 -2.79 -10.99 -9.31
N LEU A 240 -2.02 -10.68 -8.27
CA LEU A 240 -2.51 -10.10 -7.03
C LEU A 240 -2.14 -8.63 -6.98
N VAL A 241 -3.14 -7.77 -6.75
CA VAL A 241 -2.96 -6.31 -6.62
C VAL A 241 -3.24 -5.93 -5.16
N PRO A 242 -2.22 -5.96 -4.28
CA PRO A 242 -2.37 -5.58 -2.88
C PRO A 242 -2.62 -4.08 -2.75
N CYS A 243 -3.64 -3.71 -1.99
CA CYS A 243 -4.09 -2.33 -1.79
C CYS A 243 -4.48 -2.03 -0.33
N ALA A 244 -4.66 -3.04 0.52
CA ALA A 244 -5.17 -2.87 1.88
C ALA A 244 -4.22 -2.06 2.78
N VAL A 245 -4.79 -1.29 3.72
CA VAL A 245 -4.04 -0.45 4.67
C VAL A 245 -4.60 -0.59 6.09
N GLY A 246 -3.74 -0.86 7.07
CA GLY A 246 -4.16 -1.19 8.43
C GLY A 246 -4.79 -0.03 9.20
N GLY A 247 -5.91 -0.30 9.87
CA GLY A 247 -6.56 0.65 10.80
C GLY A 247 -7.56 1.62 10.17
N THR A 248 -7.82 1.50 8.87
CA THR A 248 -8.67 2.43 8.13
C THR A 248 -10.15 2.05 8.25
N ALA A 249 -11.01 3.04 8.51
CA ALA A 249 -12.47 2.93 8.42
C ALA A 249 -12.94 3.12 6.97
N ILE A 250 -14.16 2.68 6.62
CA ILE A 250 -14.66 2.71 5.25
C ILE A 250 -14.76 4.13 4.66
N LYS A 251 -14.90 5.14 5.51
CA LYS A 251 -14.91 6.56 5.09
C LYS A 251 -13.60 7.00 4.43
N GLU A 252 -12.46 6.42 4.83
CA GLU A 252 -11.14 6.68 4.23
C GLU A 252 -10.99 6.02 2.85
N TRP A 253 -11.97 5.19 2.47
CA TRP A 253 -12.09 4.55 1.16
C TRP A 253 -13.15 5.20 0.27
N ALA A 254 -13.66 6.37 0.65
CA ALA A 254 -14.56 7.13 -0.20
C ALA A 254 -13.85 7.58 -1.50
N ARG A 255 -14.60 7.70 -2.60
CA ARG A 255 -14.04 8.17 -3.87
C ARG A 255 -13.46 9.58 -3.72
N GLY A 256 -12.26 9.79 -4.23
CA GLY A 256 -11.47 11.00 -4.01
C GLY A 256 -10.50 10.92 -2.83
N GLU A 257 -10.68 9.98 -1.90
CA GLU A 257 -9.73 9.74 -0.81
C GLU A 257 -8.49 8.99 -1.31
N HIS A 258 -7.36 9.24 -0.65
CA HIS A 258 -6.05 8.72 -1.08
C HIS A 258 -6.03 7.19 -1.27
N LEU A 259 -6.65 6.44 -0.36
CA LEU A 259 -6.65 4.97 -0.40
C LEU A 259 -7.46 4.44 -1.58
N TYR A 260 -8.64 5.03 -1.82
CA TYR A 260 -9.49 4.69 -2.96
C TYR A 260 -8.78 4.99 -4.28
N GLU A 261 -8.25 6.20 -4.43
CA GLU A 261 -7.57 6.62 -5.67
C GLU A 261 -6.33 5.76 -5.94
N ASN A 262 -5.59 5.38 -4.90
CA ASN A 262 -4.46 4.46 -5.03
C ASN A 262 -4.92 3.06 -5.46
N MET A 263 -6.00 2.52 -4.90
CA MET A 263 -6.56 1.23 -5.30
C MET A 263 -6.98 1.24 -6.78
N VAL A 264 -7.72 2.26 -7.23
CA VAL A 264 -8.15 2.40 -8.62
C VAL A 264 -6.94 2.57 -9.56
N LYS A 265 -5.96 3.38 -9.17
CA LYS A 265 -4.70 3.53 -9.93
C LYS A 265 -4.01 2.18 -10.10
N ARG A 266 -3.76 1.46 -9.01
CA ARG A 266 -3.06 0.15 -9.05
C ARG A 266 -3.84 -0.88 -9.88
N ALA A 267 -5.16 -0.91 -9.76
CA ALA A 267 -6.01 -1.75 -10.59
C ALA A 267 -5.88 -1.42 -12.09
N ARG A 268 -5.92 -0.13 -12.48
CA ARG A 268 -5.72 0.28 -13.88
C ARG A 268 -4.32 -0.05 -14.41
N GLU A 269 -3.29 0.09 -13.59
CA GLU A 269 -1.91 -0.27 -13.94
C GLU A 269 -1.77 -1.78 -14.17
N SER A 270 -2.46 -2.59 -13.36
CA SER A 270 -2.39 -4.06 -13.42
C SER A 270 -2.79 -4.64 -14.78
N VAL A 271 -3.73 -4.00 -15.49
CA VAL A 271 -4.29 -4.49 -16.76
C VAL A 271 -3.57 -3.98 -18.01
N LYS A 272 -2.58 -3.08 -17.88
CA LYS A 272 -1.89 -2.47 -19.03
C LYS A 272 -1.24 -3.49 -19.99
N ASN A 273 -0.89 -4.67 -19.47
CA ASN A 273 -0.27 -5.75 -20.24
C ASN A 273 -1.27 -6.84 -20.67
N GLY A 274 -2.57 -6.53 -20.70
CA GLY A 274 -3.62 -7.38 -21.28
C GLY A 274 -4.24 -8.42 -20.35
N GLY A 275 -4.03 -8.30 -19.04
CA GLY A 275 -4.76 -9.08 -18.03
C GLY A 275 -6.16 -8.53 -17.77
N GLU A 276 -7.02 -9.32 -17.15
CA GLU A 276 -8.40 -8.93 -16.84
C GLU A 276 -8.64 -8.99 -15.32
N ILE A 277 -9.30 -7.96 -14.77
CA ILE A 277 -9.68 -7.94 -13.36
C ILE A 277 -10.89 -8.85 -13.16
N LYS A 278 -10.70 -9.91 -12.38
CA LYS A 278 -11.67 -10.97 -12.12
C LYS A 278 -12.44 -10.79 -10.83
N GLY A 279 -11.93 -9.98 -9.91
CA GLY A 279 -12.67 -9.63 -8.71
C GLY A 279 -11.91 -8.73 -7.76
N LEU A 280 -12.67 -8.15 -6.84
CA LEU A 280 -12.18 -7.46 -5.66
C LEU A 280 -12.46 -8.32 -4.42
N LEU A 281 -11.40 -8.69 -3.70
CA LEU A 281 -11.51 -9.28 -2.37
C LEU A 281 -11.42 -8.14 -1.35
N TRP A 282 -12.47 -7.99 -0.54
CA TRP A 282 -12.62 -6.89 0.41
C TRP A 282 -12.77 -7.41 1.83
N TYR A 283 -11.80 -7.12 2.70
CA TYR A 283 -11.93 -7.43 4.13
C TYR A 283 -11.62 -6.19 4.96
N GLN A 284 -12.71 -5.55 5.42
CA GLN A 284 -12.69 -4.33 6.21
C GLN A 284 -13.97 -4.23 7.05
N GLY A 285 -13.90 -3.47 8.13
CA GLY A 285 -15.05 -3.04 8.92
C GLY A 285 -14.75 -2.97 10.41
N GLU A 286 -13.62 -3.52 10.87
CA GLU A 286 -13.27 -3.51 12.29
C GLU A 286 -13.12 -2.08 12.82
N SER A 287 -12.56 -1.14 12.03
CA SER A 287 -12.49 0.27 12.43
C SER A 287 -13.85 0.97 12.46
N ASP A 288 -14.85 0.49 11.72
CA ASP A 288 -16.21 1.05 11.70
C ASP A 288 -17.08 0.55 12.87
N THR A 289 -16.51 -0.32 13.72
CA THR A 289 -17.14 -0.72 14.98
C THR A 289 -16.95 0.34 16.08
N SER A 290 -16.29 1.48 15.84
CA SER A 290 -16.02 2.47 16.91
C SER A 290 -17.22 3.28 17.37
N SER A 291 -18.26 3.44 16.55
CA SER A 291 -19.38 4.31 16.88
C SER A 291 -20.69 3.90 16.20
N GLN A 292 -21.82 4.30 16.80
CA GLN A 292 -23.14 4.09 16.17
C GLN A 292 -23.25 4.83 14.84
N HIS A 293 -22.62 5.99 14.71
CA HIS A 293 -22.60 6.76 13.48
C HIS A 293 -21.93 5.98 12.33
N ASP A 294 -20.78 5.35 12.60
CA ASP A 294 -20.07 4.56 11.59
C ASP A 294 -20.88 3.33 11.18
N VAL A 295 -21.53 2.66 12.14
CA VAL A 295 -22.47 1.58 11.86
C VAL A 295 -23.61 2.02 10.95
N ASP A 296 -24.27 3.14 11.27
CA ASP A 296 -25.41 3.65 10.52
C ASP A 296 -25.02 4.03 9.08
N ALA A 297 -23.78 4.49 8.88
CA ALA A 297 -23.25 4.88 7.58
C ALA A 297 -22.67 3.70 6.76
N TYR A 298 -22.31 2.58 7.41
CA TYR A 298 -21.52 1.52 6.78
C TYR A 298 -22.17 0.93 5.53
N HIS A 299 -23.49 0.65 5.57
CA HIS A 299 -24.21 0.08 4.42
C HIS A 299 -24.09 0.97 3.18
N GLU A 300 -24.41 2.26 3.34
CA GLU A 300 -24.40 3.20 2.24
C GLU A 300 -22.97 3.42 1.71
N ASN A 301 -21.99 3.52 2.61
CA ASN A 301 -20.60 3.66 2.22
C ASN A 301 -20.09 2.45 1.44
N MET A 302 -20.47 1.22 1.84
CA MET A 302 -20.09 0.00 1.14
C MET A 302 -20.73 -0.07 -0.25
N VAL A 303 -22.02 0.28 -0.38
CA VAL A 303 -22.71 0.35 -1.68
C VAL A 303 -22.01 1.37 -2.59
N ARG A 304 -21.74 2.58 -2.09
CA ARG A 304 -21.04 3.61 -2.85
C ARG A 304 -19.63 3.17 -3.25
N LEU A 305 -18.89 2.50 -2.37
CA LEU A 305 -17.57 1.94 -2.69
C LEU A 305 -17.66 0.97 -3.88
N ILE A 306 -18.60 0.02 -3.82
CA ILE A 306 -18.84 -0.96 -4.89
C ILE A 306 -19.17 -0.27 -6.21
N GLU A 307 -20.12 0.67 -6.20
CA GLU A 307 -20.54 1.41 -7.39
C GLU A 307 -19.40 2.24 -7.99
N ASN A 308 -18.65 2.94 -7.15
CA ASN A 308 -17.52 3.75 -7.56
C ASN A 308 -16.42 2.90 -8.19
N VAL A 309 -16.03 1.78 -7.56
CA VAL A 309 -15.02 0.86 -8.12
C VAL A 309 -15.46 0.34 -9.48
N ARG A 310 -16.71 -0.12 -9.60
CA ARG A 310 -17.28 -0.61 -10.87
C ARG A 310 -17.27 0.48 -11.93
N HIS A 311 -17.65 1.70 -11.58
CA HIS A 311 -17.68 2.83 -12.48
C HIS A 311 -16.28 3.23 -12.95
N ASP A 312 -15.35 3.46 -12.02
CA ASP A 312 -14.01 3.97 -12.33
C ASP A 312 -13.12 2.93 -13.02
N LEU A 313 -13.39 1.63 -12.83
CA LEU A 313 -12.75 0.56 -13.59
C LEU A 313 -13.50 0.19 -14.87
N ALA A 314 -14.68 0.78 -15.12
CA ALA A 314 -15.57 0.44 -16.24
C ALA A 314 -15.95 -1.05 -16.28
N LEU A 315 -16.17 -1.65 -15.11
CA LEU A 315 -16.53 -3.06 -14.92
C LEU A 315 -17.86 -3.15 -14.17
N PRO A 316 -19.01 -2.91 -14.82
CA PRO A 316 -20.32 -2.80 -14.16
C PRO A 316 -20.75 -4.09 -13.43
N SER A 317 -20.23 -5.24 -13.85
CA SER A 317 -20.52 -6.56 -13.29
C SER A 317 -19.36 -7.14 -12.46
N LEU A 318 -18.35 -6.34 -12.10
CA LEU A 318 -17.16 -6.80 -11.35
C LEU A 318 -17.59 -7.62 -10.12
N PRO A 319 -17.14 -8.88 -10.00
CA PRO A 319 -17.34 -9.67 -8.79
C PRO A 319 -16.66 -9.04 -7.58
N ILE A 320 -17.39 -8.95 -6.47
CA ILE A 320 -16.86 -8.49 -5.20
C ILE A 320 -17.15 -9.54 -4.14
N ILE A 321 -16.11 -10.00 -3.47
CA ILE A 321 -16.21 -10.93 -2.35
C ILE A 321 -15.81 -10.14 -1.11
N GLN A 322 -16.79 -9.76 -0.31
CA GLN A 322 -16.53 -9.13 0.98
C GLN A 322 -16.46 -10.17 2.10
N VAL A 323 -15.86 -9.79 3.21
CA VAL A 323 -15.76 -10.64 4.41
C VAL A 323 -16.54 -10.00 5.55
N ALA A 324 -17.48 -10.75 6.14
CA ALA A 324 -18.09 -10.36 7.40
C ALA A 324 -17.06 -10.48 8.53
N ILE A 325 -16.77 -9.37 9.20
CA ILE A 325 -15.66 -9.26 10.17
C ILE A 325 -15.86 -10.20 11.36
N CYS A 326 -14.78 -10.70 11.96
CA CYS A 326 -14.85 -11.62 13.10
C CYS A 326 -14.43 -10.99 14.44
N SER A 327 -13.95 -9.76 14.41
CA SER A 327 -13.38 -9.01 15.53
C SER A 327 -13.64 -7.51 15.36
N GLY A 328 -13.48 -6.74 16.43
CA GLY A 328 -13.78 -5.31 16.49
C GLY A 328 -14.28 -4.92 17.89
N ASP A 329 -14.77 -3.70 18.05
CA ASP A 329 -15.49 -3.29 19.26
C ASP A 329 -16.80 -4.09 19.37
N GLU A 330 -16.89 -4.90 20.43
CA GLU A 330 -17.99 -5.83 20.70
C GLU A 330 -19.36 -5.14 20.69
N LYS A 331 -19.43 -3.85 21.04
CA LYS A 331 -20.69 -3.09 21.10
C LYS A 331 -21.37 -2.97 19.75
N PHE A 332 -20.58 -2.94 18.67
CA PHE A 332 -21.04 -2.64 17.32
C PHE A 332 -20.66 -3.72 16.30
N LEU A 333 -19.81 -4.68 16.68
CA LEU A 333 -19.37 -5.81 15.85
C LEU A 333 -20.53 -6.51 15.14
N GLU A 334 -21.54 -6.99 15.88
CA GLU A 334 -22.66 -7.72 15.27
C GLU A 334 -23.50 -6.82 14.36
N LYS A 335 -23.57 -5.50 14.61
CA LYS A 335 -24.29 -4.57 13.71
C LYS A 335 -23.58 -4.39 12.38
N ILE A 336 -22.25 -4.23 12.39
CA ILE A 336 -21.45 -4.19 11.15
C ILE A 336 -21.59 -5.51 10.39
N ARG A 337 -21.51 -6.64 11.10
CA ARG A 337 -21.68 -7.97 10.50
C ARG A 337 -23.07 -8.16 9.88
N GLU A 338 -24.13 -7.74 10.57
CA GLU A 338 -25.50 -7.77 10.04
C GLU A 338 -25.60 -7.02 8.71
N VAL A 339 -24.96 -5.84 8.60
CA VAL A 339 -24.90 -5.08 7.34
C VAL A 339 -24.12 -5.84 6.26
N GLN A 340 -22.95 -6.39 6.59
CA GLN A 340 -22.10 -7.13 5.63
C GLN A 340 -22.80 -8.40 5.12
N LEU A 341 -23.41 -9.17 6.01
CA LEU A 341 -24.16 -10.40 5.67
C LEU A 341 -25.47 -10.10 4.94
N GLY A 342 -26.09 -8.95 5.24
CA GLY A 342 -27.35 -8.49 4.65
C GLY A 342 -27.22 -7.81 3.29
N MET A 343 -26.00 -7.65 2.76
CA MET A 343 -25.73 -6.92 1.52
C MET A 343 -26.41 -7.57 0.31
N LYS A 344 -27.30 -6.83 -0.35
CA LYS A 344 -28.07 -7.28 -1.53
C LYS A 344 -27.70 -6.45 -2.76
N VAL A 345 -26.47 -6.62 -3.23
CA VAL A 345 -25.96 -6.01 -4.46
C VAL A 345 -25.59 -7.11 -5.45
N GLU A 346 -25.96 -6.96 -6.72
CA GLU A 346 -25.65 -7.94 -7.77
C GLU A 346 -24.14 -8.17 -7.87
N ASN A 347 -23.72 -9.42 -8.10
CA ASN A 347 -22.31 -9.86 -8.15
C ASN A 347 -21.50 -9.51 -6.90
N VAL A 348 -22.15 -9.40 -5.74
CA VAL A 348 -21.51 -9.28 -4.44
C VAL A 348 -21.87 -10.50 -3.60
N VAL A 349 -20.87 -11.15 -3.03
CA VAL A 349 -21.06 -12.25 -2.07
C VAL A 349 -20.28 -11.95 -0.79
N CYS A 350 -20.74 -12.51 0.31
CA CYS A 350 -20.14 -12.31 1.63
C CYS A 350 -19.67 -13.65 2.20
N VAL A 351 -18.40 -13.73 2.57
CA VAL A 351 -17.80 -14.83 3.32
C VAL A 351 -17.80 -14.48 4.79
N ASP A 352 -18.22 -15.38 5.67
CA ASP A 352 -18.28 -15.12 7.11
C ASP A 352 -17.00 -15.59 7.82
N ALA A 353 -16.21 -14.66 8.36
CA ALA A 353 -15.00 -14.98 9.12
C ALA A 353 -15.28 -15.37 10.58
N LYS A 354 -16.53 -15.33 11.05
CA LYS A 354 -16.88 -15.63 12.45
C LYS A 354 -16.39 -17.03 12.86
N GLY A 355 -15.70 -17.07 14.00
CA GLY A 355 -15.14 -18.29 14.56
C GLY A 355 -13.75 -18.68 14.02
N LEU A 356 -13.22 -17.93 13.06
CA LEU A 356 -11.80 -18.05 12.71
C LEU A 356 -10.92 -17.62 13.88
N GLU A 357 -9.78 -18.29 14.01
CA GLU A 357 -8.86 -18.10 15.13
C GLU A 357 -8.21 -16.71 15.10
N LEU A 358 -8.34 -15.98 16.21
CA LEU A 358 -7.68 -14.70 16.43
C LEU A 358 -6.35 -14.90 17.15
N LYS A 359 -5.43 -13.98 16.92
CA LYS A 359 -4.20 -13.83 17.70
C LYS A 359 -4.53 -13.37 19.12
N ASP A 360 -3.50 -13.32 19.96
CA ASP A 360 -3.59 -12.86 21.35
C ASP A 360 -4.01 -11.39 21.51
N ASP A 361 -4.02 -10.61 20.41
CA ASP A 361 -4.56 -9.25 20.39
C ASP A 361 -6.09 -9.20 20.26
N HIS A 362 -6.74 -10.36 20.09
CA HIS A 362 -8.18 -10.51 19.89
C HIS A 362 -8.76 -9.68 18.73
N LEU A 363 -7.91 -9.26 17.79
CA LEU A 363 -8.28 -8.39 16.68
C LEU A 363 -7.88 -9.00 15.33
N HIS A 364 -6.69 -9.56 15.23
CA HIS A 364 -6.16 -10.04 13.96
C HIS A 364 -6.21 -11.56 13.84
N LEU A 365 -6.48 -12.06 12.64
CA LEU A 365 -6.47 -13.49 12.36
C LEU A 365 -5.07 -14.09 12.50
N THR A 366 -4.99 -15.33 12.98
CA THR A 366 -3.73 -16.12 12.98
C THR A 366 -3.33 -16.51 11.54
N THR A 367 -2.07 -16.96 11.36
CA THR A 367 -1.61 -17.53 10.09
C THR A 367 -2.52 -18.65 9.60
N LYS A 368 -2.94 -19.54 10.50
CA LYS A 368 -3.84 -20.66 10.18
C LYS A 368 -5.22 -20.16 9.74
N ALA A 369 -5.79 -19.21 10.46
CA ALA A 369 -7.07 -18.60 10.12
C ALA A 369 -7.03 -17.86 8.77
N GLN A 370 -5.93 -17.19 8.43
CA GLN A 370 -5.75 -16.55 7.13
C GLN A 370 -5.70 -17.55 5.97
N VAL A 371 -5.07 -18.71 6.17
CA VAL A 371 -5.14 -19.82 5.20
C VAL A 371 -6.57 -20.29 5.00
N GLN A 372 -7.32 -20.52 6.09
CA GLN A 372 -8.72 -20.91 6.03
C GLN A 372 -9.57 -19.85 5.31
N LEU A 373 -9.39 -18.57 5.62
CA LEU A 373 -10.11 -17.48 4.96
C LEU A 373 -9.81 -17.44 3.46
N GLY A 374 -8.55 -17.58 3.05
CA GLY A 374 -8.20 -17.61 1.62
C GLY A 374 -8.86 -18.77 0.87
N GLN A 375 -8.98 -19.94 1.49
CA GLN A 375 -9.74 -21.07 0.93
C GLN A 375 -11.24 -20.75 0.82
N MET A 376 -11.84 -20.15 1.86
CA MET A 376 -13.24 -19.73 1.85
C MET A 376 -13.53 -18.69 0.75
N LEU A 377 -12.62 -17.73 0.55
CA LEU A 377 -12.69 -16.75 -0.53
C LEU A 377 -12.59 -17.41 -1.91
N ALA A 378 -11.69 -18.40 -2.07
CA ALA A 378 -11.52 -19.13 -3.32
C ALA A 378 -12.76 -19.98 -3.65
N ASP A 379 -13.32 -20.67 -2.66
CA ASP A 379 -14.54 -21.46 -2.82
C ASP A 379 -15.73 -20.56 -3.19
N ALA A 380 -15.87 -19.40 -2.54
CA ALA A 380 -16.88 -18.41 -2.89
C ALA A 380 -16.69 -17.90 -4.33
N TYR A 381 -15.45 -17.58 -4.73
CA TYR A 381 -15.14 -17.15 -6.09
C TYR A 381 -15.52 -18.21 -7.13
N LEU A 382 -15.04 -19.44 -6.95
CA LEU A 382 -15.25 -20.53 -7.91
C LEU A 382 -16.72 -20.94 -8.00
N LYS A 383 -17.44 -20.94 -6.88
CA LYS A 383 -18.87 -21.30 -6.83
C LYS A 383 -19.75 -20.28 -7.55
N HIS A 384 -19.47 -18.98 -7.39
CA HIS A 384 -20.36 -17.91 -7.85
C HIS A 384 -19.91 -17.27 -9.17
N PHE A 385 -18.61 -17.29 -9.46
CA PHE A 385 -18.01 -16.57 -10.59
C PHE A 385 -17.05 -17.43 -11.42
N GLY A 386 -16.78 -18.68 -11.00
CA GLY A 386 -16.06 -19.65 -11.82
C GLY A 386 -16.82 -19.95 -13.11
N SER A 387 -16.12 -20.06 -14.23
CA SER A 387 -16.75 -20.42 -15.50
C SER A 387 -17.28 -21.86 -15.42
N ALA A 388 -18.54 -22.09 -15.81
CA ALA A 388 -19.23 -23.39 -15.75
C ALA A 388 -18.62 -24.51 -16.64
N ASN A 389 -17.45 -24.28 -17.27
CA ASN A 389 -16.83 -25.21 -18.21
C ASN A 389 -15.70 -26.08 -17.61
N SER A 390 -15.45 -26.05 -16.30
CA SER A 390 -14.56 -27.01 -15.65
C SER A 390 -15.32 -28.27 -15.13
N HIS A 391 -16.31 -28.75 -15.88
CA HIS A 391 -16.73 -30.14 -15.81
C HIS A 391 -15.93 -30.93 -16.85
N HIS A 392 -14.74 -31.37 -16.46
CA HIS A 392 -14.22 -32.64 -16.97
C HIS A 392 -14.29 -33.65 -15.82
N PRO A 393 -14.88 -34.84 -16.02
CA PRO A 393 -15.18 -35.76 -14.94
C PRO A 393 -13.92 -36.52 -14.53
N ALA A 394 -13.98 -37.01 -13.29
CA ALA A 394 -13.17 -38.02 -12.63
C ALA A 394 -12.20 -38.82 -13.52
N LEU A 395 -10.96 -38.94 -13.02
CA LEU A 395 -10.28 -40.23 -12.85
C LEU A 395 -9.53 -40.23 -11.52
#